data_AF-A0A9D4QG89-F1
#
_entry.id   AF-A0A9D4QG89-F1
#
_cell.length_a   1.000
_cell.length_b   1.000
_cell.length_c   1.000
_cell.angle_alpha   90.00
_cell.angle_beta   90.00
_cell.angle_gamma   90.00
#
_symmetry.space_group_name_H-M   'P 1'
#
loop_
_entity.id
_entity.type
_entity.pdbx_description
1 polymer ?
#
loop_
_entity_poly.entity_id
_entity_poly.type
_entity_poly.pdbx_seq_one_letter_code
_entity_poly.pdbx_strand_id
1 'polypeptide(L)'
;MVSLTSAGEATWCPLYSISGICETDMSDFPFDRHSCHVAFTNAMSQEKDVNLTLAGQPTLPEQEHSEFAVLSIEGKRRTSLHLFTVLLPTVAVVLLSLLVFWLPPESERKLTLVGAALLMSLLLLYRADETVSYSGKVPRIVKVVGGGVLMNALIAASAVLSTNMARSPPSCALPVFLVKLSEFVAHRLPCPCPAGRSGIGDDEGGVQNKSFNNAVAREWYTAARALDRVLGLVFTAAYVVLCL
;
A
#
# COMPACT_ATOMS: atom_id res chain seq x y z
N MET A 1 32.81 -37.07 15.41
CA MET A 1 33.79 -37.65 16.36
C MET A 1 33.07 -37.78 17.69
N VAL A 2 33.11 -38.96 18.34
CA VAL A 2 32.58 -39.16 19.69
C VAL A 2 33.77 -39.13 20.64
N SER A 3 33.68 -38.38 21.74
CA SER A 3 34.71 -38.32 22.78
C SER A 3 34.19 -39.02 24.03
N LEU A 4 35.01 -39.91 24.59
CA LEU A 4 34.70 -40.72 25.78
C LEU A 4 35.59 -40.30 26.94
N THR A 5 35.01 -40.12 28.12
CA THR A 5 35.76 -39.87 29.35
C THR A 5 35.98 -41.16 30.14
N SER A 6 36.96 -41.20 31.03
CA SER A 6 37.20 -42.34 31.93
C SER A 6 36.06 -42.57 32.94
N ALA A 7 35.19 -41.59 33.15
CA ALA A 7 33.98 -41.70 33.98
C ALA A 7 32.81 -42.40 33.24
N GLY A 8 32.98 -42.75 31.96
CA GLY A 8 31.94 -43.36 31.13
C GLY A 8 30.99 -42.35 30.48
N GLU A 9 31.27 -41.04 30.56
CA GLU A 9 30.50 -40.01 29.86
C GLU A 9 30.91 -39.96 28.38
N ALA A 10 29.92 -39.99 27.49
CA ALA A 10 30.10 -39.90 26.05
C ALA A 10 29.58 -38.55 25.54
N THR A 11 30.42 -37.82 24.82
CA THR A 11 30.06 -36.55 24.17
C THR A 11 30.08 -36.69 22.66
N TRP A 12 29.01 -36.23 22.02
CA TRP A 12 28.84 -36.30 20.57
C TRP A 12 28.23 -35.00 20.06
N CYS A 13 29.03 -34.24 19.30
CA CYS A 13 28.64 -32.94 18.72
C CYS A 13 28.81 -32.97 17.19
N PRO A 14 27.91 -33.63 16.45
CA PRO A 14 27.90 -33.62 15.00
C PRO A 14 27.40 -32.27 14.46
N LEU A 15 27.84 -31.90 13.26
CA LEU A 15 27.29 -30.75 12.56
C LEU A 15 26.07 -31.19 11.74
N TYR A 16 24.90 -30.68 12.08
CA TYR A 16 23.66 -30.94 11.34
C TYR A 16 22.99 -29.63 10.95
N SER A 17 22.41 -29.61 9.75
CA SER A 17 21.49 -28.58 9.32
C SER A 17 20.07 -29.06 9.63
N ILE A 18 19.40 -28.39 10.57
CA ILE A 18 18.02 -28.70 10.93
C ILE A 18 17.13 -27.64 10.27
N SER A 19 16.19 -28.09 9.45
CA SER A 19 15.13 -27.24 8.89
C SER A 19 13.79 -27.63 9.52
N GLY A 20 12.97 -26.64 9.80
CA GLY A 20 11.64 -26.83 10.38
C GLY A 20 10.68 -25.78 9.84
N ILE A 21 9.39 -26.10 9.91
CA ILE A 21 8.32 -25.17 9.57
C ILE A 21 7.90 -24.47 10.87
N CYS A 22 7.68 -23.16 10.79
CA CYS A 22 7.23 -22.35 11.90
C CYS A 22 6.18 -21.37 11.38
N GLU A 23 5.07 -21.24 12.11
CA GLU A 23 4.07 -20.23 11.81
C GLU A 23 4.59 -18.85 12.23
N THR A 24 4.53 -17.88 11.32
CA THR A 24 5.05 -16.53 11.58
C THR A 24 3.94 -15.50 11.61
N ASP A 25 3.92 -14.66 12.65
CA ASP A 25 3.06 -13.50 12.71
C ASP A 25 3.75 -12.31 12.02
N MET A 26 3.26 -11.94 10.84
CA MET A 26 3.76 -10.81 10.06
C MET A 26 2.84 -9.60 10.15
N SER A 27 1.97 -9.52 11.17
CA SER A 27 1.03 -8.39 11.35
C SER A 27 1.74 -7.03 11.28
N ASP A 28 2.91 -6.92 11.91
CA ASP A 28 3.73 -5.70 11.99
C ASP A 28 4.90 -5.67 11.01
N PHE A 29 4.79 -6.40 9.89
CA PHE A 29 5.78 -6.34 8.82
C PHE A 29 6.10 -4.88 8.42
N PRO A 30 7.39 -4.49 8.22
CA PRO A 30 8.59 -5.31 8.27
C PRO A 30 9.29 -5.35 9.64
N PHE A 31 8.70 -4.80 10.69
CA PHE A 31 9.25 -4.72 12.05
C PHE A 31 8.80 -5.90 12.93
N ASP A 32 8.53 -7.03 12.29
CA ASP A 32 8.03 -8.27 12.89
C ASP A 32 9.10 -8.99 13.73
N ARG A 33 8.62 -9.67 14.77
CA ARG A 33 9.39 -10.60 15.61
C ARG A 33 8.76 -11.97 15.50
N HIS A 34 9.59 -13.00 15.35
CA HIS A 34 9.14 -14.38 15.22
C HIS A 34 9.69 -15.20 16.38
N SER A 35 8.84 -16.06 16.94
CA SER A 35 9.21 -17.05 17.94
C SER A 35 8.90 -18.42 17.38
N CYS A 36 9.92 -19.26 17.22
CA CYS A 36 9.80 -20.58 16.62
C CYS A 36 10.26 -21.65 17.60
N HIS A 37 9.49 -22.72 17.70
CA HIS A 37 9.78 -23.81 18.63
C HIS A 37 10.23 -25.05 17.86
N VAL A 38 11.38 -25.60 18.24
CA VAL A 38 11.91 -26.85 17.70
C VAL A 38 11.83 -27.91 18.79
N ALA A 39 11.02 -28.94 18.56
CA ALA A 39 10.88 -30.05 19.47
C ALA A 39 11.80 -31.21 19.04
N PHE A 40 12.58 -31.73 19.97
CA PHE A 40 13.39 -32.93 19.82
C PHE A 40 12.74 -34.08 20.59
N THR A 41 12.63 -35.24 19.94
CA THR A 41 12.07 -36.47 20.53
C THR A 41 12.93 -37.68 20.18
N ASN A 42 12.78 -38.74 20.96
CA ASN A 42 13.40 -40.04 20.73
C ASN A 42 12.52 -40.91 19.82
N ALA A 43 12.86 -41.00 18.53
CA ALA A 43 12.04 -41.72 17.54
C ALA A 43 11.82 -43.24 17.79
N MET A 44 12.55 -43.87 18.71
CA MET A 44 12.67 -45.34 18.83
C MET A 44 12.36 -45.91 20.22
N SER A 45 11.84 -45.13 21.16
CA SER A 45 11.57 -45.59 22.54
C SER A 45 10.07 -45.56 22.85
N GLN A 46 9.56 -46.63 23.46
CA GLN A 46 8.28 -46.57 24.18
C GLN A 46 8.48 -45.73 25.46
N GLU A 47 8.29 -44.42 25.33
CA GLU A 47 7.98 -43.38 26.35
C GLU A 47 8.68 -43.32 27.73
N LYS A 48 9.58 -44.21 28.18
CA LYS A 48 10.09 -44.15 29.58
C LYS A 48 11.58 -44.42 29.87
N ASP A 49 12.42 -44.78 28.90
CA ASP A 49 13.82 -45.16 29.20
C ASP A 49 14.85 -44.03 29.05
N VAL A 50 14.50 -42.92 28.38
CA VAL A 50 15.43 -41.82 28.07
C VAL A 50 14.80 -40.47 28.41
N ASN A 51 15.45 -39.70 29.29
CA ASN A 51 15.07 -38.33 29.62
C ASN A 51 15.90 -37.33 28.79
N LEU A 52 15.23 -36.46 28.04
CA LEU A 52 15.86 -35.43 27.19
C LEU A 52 15.86 -34.08 27.90
N THR A 53 17.04 -33.52 28.17
CA THR A 53 17.20 -32.20 28.77
C THR A 53 18.02 -31.27 27.88
N LEU A 54 17.61 -30.01 27.76
CA LEU A 54 18.37 -28.99 27.04
C LEU A 54 19.47 -28.42 27.94
N ALA A 55 20.73 -28.56 27.53
CA ALA A 55 21.86 -27.99 28.26
C ALA A 55 21.86 -26.45 28.19
N GLY A 56 21.89 -25.78 29.34
CA GLY A 56 22.05 -24.32 29.44
C GLY A 56 20.76 -23.49 29.49
N GLN A 57 19.58 -24.13 29.54
CA GLN A 57 18.29 -23.43 29.70
C GLN A 57 17.68 -23.77 31.08
N PRO A 58 17.15 -22.79 31.84
CA PRO A 58 16.45 -23.08 33.07
C PRO A 58 15.19 -23.91 32.77
N THR A 59 15.04 -25.06 33.43
CA THR A 59 13.86 -25.91 33.31
C THR A 59 12.64 -25.14 33.82
N LEU A 60 11.76 -24.72 32.90
CA LEU A 60 10.45 -24.21 33.28
C LEU A 60 9.62 -25.40 33.84
N PRO A 61 8.82 -25.19 34.91
CA PRO A 61 8.09 -26.26 35.60
C PRO A 61 7.07 -27.01 34.72
N GLU A 62 6.79 -26.50 33.51
CA GLU A 62 5.89 -27.13 32.53
C GLU A 62 6.59 -28.21 31.68
N GLN A 63 7.91 -28.38 31.83
CA GLN A 63 8.74 -29.29 31.03
C GLN A 63 9.22 -30.53 31.81
N GLU A 64 8.70 -30.75 33.01
CA GLU A 64 9.17 -31.79 33.94
C GLU A 64 8.69 -33.22 33.59
N HIS A 65 7.84 -33.35 32.56
CA HIS A 65 7.29 -34.64 32.10
C HIS A 65 6.95 -34.68 30.60
N SER A 66 7.66 -33.92 29.77
CA SER A 66 7.42 -33.93 28.32
C SER A 66 8.33 -34.96 27.62
N GLU A 67 7.74 -35.81 26.77
CA GLU A 67 8.44 -36.66 25.78
C GLU A 67 9.38 -35.84 24.86
N PHE A 68 9.15 -34.52 24.80
CA PHE A 68 9.82 -33.58 23.92
C PHE A 68 10.73 -32.63 24.70
N ALA A 69 11.95 -32.41 24.17
CA ALA A 69 12.79 -31.28 24.53
C ALA A 69 12.53 -30.12 23.55
N VAL A 70 11.95 -29.01 24.01
CA VAL A 70 11.52 -27.89 23.17
C VAL A 70 12.49 -26.71 23.28
N LEU A 71 13.13 -26.34 22.16
CA LEU A 71 13.99 -25.17 22.03
C LEU A 71 13.19 -24.00 21.44
N SER A 72 13.24 -22.82 22.06
CA SER A 72 12.64 -21.59 21.52
C SER A 72 13.68 -20.72 20.84
N ILE A 73 13.42 -20.35 19.58
CA ILE A 73 14.29 -19.50 18.75
C ILE A 73 13.53 -18.21 18.47
N GLU A 74 14.08 -17.08 18.95
CA GLU A 74 13.54 -15.76 18.66
C GLU A 74 14.36 -15.05 17.58
N GLY A 75 13.67 -14.59 16.54
CA GLY A 75 14.25 -13.88 15.40
C GLY A 75 13.61 -12.52 15.19
N LYS A 76 14.42 -11.54 14.77
CA LYS A 76 13.94 -10.24 14.30
C LYS A 76 14.39 -10.00 12.86
N ARG A 77 13.47 -9.53 12.00
CA ARG A 77 13.78 -9.22 10.60
C ARG A 77 14.75 -8.04 10.49
N ARG A 78 15.68 -8.12 9.53
CA ARG A 78 16.51 -6.97 9.11
C ARG A 78 15.66 -6.05 8.22
N THR A 79 15.20 -4.94 8.77
CA THR A 79 14.19 -4.05 8.18
C THR A 79 14.71 -3.09 7.12
N SER A 80 16.00 -2.76 7.15
CA SER A 80 16.60 -1.69 6.33
C SER A 80 16.30 -1.83 4.82
N LEU A 81 16.44 -3.03 4.26
CA LEU A 81 16.21 -3.25 2.83
C LEU A 81 14.72 -3.07 2.45
N HIS A 82 13.81 -3.60 3.26
CA HIS A 82 12.35 -3.51 3.03
C HIS A 82 11.84 -2.07 3.10
N LEU A 83 12.51 -1.23 3.89
CA LEU A 83 12.20 0.20 3.96
C LEU A 83 12.46 0.90 2.61
N PHE A 84 13.56 0.59 1.93
CA PHE A 84 13.86 1.17 0.62
C PHE A 84 13.08 0.53 -0.53
N THR A 85 12.77 -0.77 -0.45
CA THR A 85 12.13 -1.51 -1.56
C THR A 85 10.61 -1.54 -1.51
N VAL A 86 9.99 -1.26 -0.35
CA VAL A 86 8.52 -1.28 -0.20
C VAL A 86 8.00 0.08 0.29
N LEU A 87 8.55 0.64 1.37
CA LEU A 87 8.00 1.87 1.96
C LEU A 87 8.23 3.08 1.04
N LEU A 88 9.46 3.29 0.58
CA LEU A 88 9.80 4.41 -0.30
C LEU A 88 8.98 4.44 -1.61
N PRO A 89 8.86 3.35 -2.39
CA PRO A 89 8.01 3.37 -3.58
C PRO A 89 6.52 3.50 -3.27
N THR A 90 6.04 3.01 -2.12
CA THR A 90 4.65 3.22 -1.69
C THR A 90 4.36 4.71 -1.44
N VAL A 91 5.25 5.40 -0.73
CA VAL A 91 5.14 6.85 -0.51
C VAL A 91 5.17 7.61 -1.83
N ALA A 92 6.06 7.22 -2.75
CA ALA A 92 6.14 7.83 -4.08
C ALA A 92 4.82 7.66 -4.87
N VAL A 93 4.21 6.47 -4.85
CA VAL A 93 2.91 6.22 -5.49
C VAL A 93 1.82 7.11 -4.88
N VAL A 94 1.71 7.19 -3.56
CA VAL A 94 0.71 8.05 -2.90
C VAL A 94 0.89 9.51 -3.31
N LEU A 95 2.12 10.02 -3.32
CA LEU A 95 2.41 11.40 -3.74
C LEU A 95 2.04 11.65 -5.20
N LEU A 96 2.37 10.72 -6.10
CA LEU A 96 2.01 10.82 -7.52
C LEU A 96 0.49 10.80 -7.71
N SER A 97 -0.22 9.91 -7.00
CA SER A 97 -1.68 9.82 -7.06
C SER A 97 -2.37 11.07 -6.53
N LEU A 98 -1.81 11.74 -5.52
CA LEU A 98 -2.33 13.03 -5.04
C LEU A 98 -2.04 14.17 -6.03
N LEU A 99 -0.86 14.16 -6.68
CA LEU A 99 -0.47 15.17 -7.65
C LEU A 99 -1.41 15.21 -8.88
N VAL A 100 -2.03 14.08 -9.24
CA VAL A 100 -3.01 13.99 -10.34
C VAL A 100 -4.17 14.99 -10.18
N PHE A 101 -4.65 15.21 -8.96
CA PHE A 101 -5.75 16.15 -8.68
C PHE A 101 -5.34 17.62 -8.77
N TRP A 102 -4.04 17.90 -8.72
CA TRP A 102 -3.51 19.25 -8.90
C TRP A 102 -3.28 19.59 -10.36
N LEU A 103 -3.18 18.59 -11.23
CA LEU A 103 -2.92 18.74 -12.66
C LEU A 103 -4.21 19.14 -13.42
N PRO A 104 -4.13 20.05 -14.40
CA PRO A 104 -5.32 20.45 -15.17
C PRO A 104 -5.93 19.25 -15.93
N PRO A 105 -7.27 19.17 -16.04
CA PRO A 105 -7.98 18.03 -16.61
C PRO A 105 -7.71 17.82 -18.11
N GLU A 106 -7.29 18.85 -18.83
CA GLU A 106 -6.93 18.76 -20.25
C GLU A 106 -5.55 18.13 -20.48
N SER A 107 -4.70 18.05 -19.45
CA SER A 107 -3.34 17.55 -19.57
C SER A 107 -3.33 16.10 -20.03
N GLU A 108 -2.70 15.85 -21.18
CA GLU A 108 -2.46 14.49 -21.69
C GLU A 108 -1.60 13.65 -20.72
N ARG A 109 -0.81 14.30 -19.86
CA ARG A 109 0.04 13.64 -18.87
C ARG A 109 -0.73 13.17 -17.63
N LYS A 110 -1.98 13.61 -17.42
CA LYS A 110 -2.80 13.23 -16.26
C LYS A 110 -3.07 11.73 -16.25
N LEU A 111 -3.51 11.18 -17.39
CA LEU A 111 -3.84 9.76 -17.51
C LEU A 111 -2.60 8.86 -17.51
N THR A 112 -1.46 9.33 -18.03
CA THR A 112 -0.21 8.57 -17.99
C THR A 112 0.34 8.46 -16.57
N LEU A 113 0.27 9.54 -15.77
CA LEU A 113 0.61 9.53 -14.33
C LEU A 113 -0.27 8.55 -13.54
N VAL A 114 -1.59 8.58 -13.78
CA VAL A 114 -2.55 7.65 -13.16
C VAL A 114 -2.21 6.20 -13.52
N GLY A 115 -1.96 5.91 -14.80
CA GLY A 115 -1.61 4.57 -15.26
C GLY A 115 -0.30 4.07 -14.66
N ALA A 116 0.73 4.93 -14.59
CA ALA A 116 2.01 4.61 -13.96
C ALA A 116 1.85 4.34 -12.46
N ALA A 117 1.07 5.16 -11.74
CA ALA A 117 0.80 4.96 -10.31
C ALA A 117 0.04 3.66 -10.04
N LEU A 118 -0.96 3.33 -10.87
CA LEU A 118 -1.70 2.06 -10.82
C LEU A 118 -0.77 0.86 -11.04
N LEU A 119 0.03 0.88 -12.10
CA LEU A 119 0.97 -0.20 -12.41
C LEU A 119 1.98 -0.40 -11.26
N MET A 120 2.57 0.68 -10.77
CA MET A 120 3.49 0.62 -9.63
C MET A 120 2.81 0.07 -8.38
N SER A 121 1.55 0.43 -8.10
CA SER A 121 0.81 -0.10 -6.96
C SER A 121 0.50 -1.60 -7.07
N LEU A 122 0.19 -2.10 -8.27
CA LEU A 122 -0.02 -3.54 -8.51
C LEU A 122 1.28 -4.33 -8.37
N LEU A 123 2.40 -3.78 -8.85
CA LEU A 123 3.71 -4.39 -8.66
C LEU A 123 4.07 -4.47 -7.16
N LEU A 124 3.83 -3.41 -6.39
CA LEU A 124 4.03 -3.44 -4.94
C LEU A 124 3.15 -4.48 -4.24
N LEU A 125 1.90 -4.65 -4.67
CA LEU A 125 1.00 -5.68 -4.13
C LEU A 125 1.51 -7.08 -4.43
N TYR A 126 1.95 -7.33 -5.67
CA TYR A 126 2.56 -8.60 -6.05
C TYR A 126 3.83 -8.90 -5.23
N ARG A 127 4.69 -7.89 -5.02
CA ARG A 127 5.87 -8.03 -4.15
C ARG A 127 5.49 -8.28 -2.70
N ALA A 128 4.44 -7.63 -2.20
CA ALA A 128 3.97 -7.84 -0.83
C ALA A 128 3.46 -9.27 -0.64
N ASP A 129 2.68 -9.80 -1.58
CA ASP A 129 2.15 -11.17 -1.54
C ASP A 129 3.27 -12.21 -1.41
N GLU A 130 4.23 -12.21 -2.33
CA GLU A 130 5.41 -13.09 -2.32
C GLU A 130 6.18 -13.04 -0.98
N THR A 131 6.21 -11.89 -0.31
CA THR A 131 6.95 -11.73 0.96
C THR A 131 6.19 -12.22 2.18
N VAL A 132 4.85 -12.31 2.12
CA VAL A 132 4.00 -12.53 3.30
C VAL A 132 3.04 -13.72 3.19
N SER A 133 3.05 -14.50 2.10
CA SER A 133 2.16 -15.65 1.88
C SER A 133 2.18 -16.71 3.01
N TYR A 134 3.22 -16.72 3.85
CA TYR A 134 3.40 -17.68 4.94
C TYR A 134 2.93 -17.19 6.31
N SER A 135 2.26 -16.03 6.38
CA SER A 135 1.80 -15.50 7.67
C SER A 135 0.44 -16.04 8.08
N GLY A 136 0.30 -16.38 9.37
CA GLY A 136 -0.98 -16.78 9.97
C GLY A 136 -1.99 -15.63 10.12
N LYS A 137 -1.58 -14.37 9.92
CA LYS A 137 -2.44 -13.18 9.98
C LYS A 137 -2.18 -12.26 8.80
N VAL A 138 -3.21 -11.54 8.36
CA VAL A 138 -3.09 -10.56 7.27
C VAL A 138 -2.22 -9.37 7.72
N PRO A 139 -1.03 -9.17 7.13
CA PRO A 139 -0.13 -8.07 7.48
C PRO A 139 -0.77 -6.70 7.26
N ARG A 140 -0.43 -5.72 8.10
CA ARG A 140 -0.90 -4.34 7.90
C ARG A 140 -0.46 -3.77 6.56
N ILE A 141 0.75 -4.11 6.09
CA ILE A 141 1.26 -3.65 4.79
C ILE A 141 0.38 -4.08 3.61
N VAL A 142 -0.17 -5.31 3.63
CA VAL A 142 -1.04 -5.82 2.56
C VAL A 142 -2.35 -5.06 2.54
N LYS A 143 -2.89 -4.71 3.71
CA LYS A 143 -4.11 -3.89 3.81
C LYS A 143 -3.87 -2.48 3.26
N VAL A 144 -2.73 -1.87 3.56
CA VAL A 144 -2.37 -0.53 3.07
C VAL A 144 -2.13 -0.54 1.56
N VAL A 145 -1.31 -1.47 1.05
CA VAL A 145 -1.00 -1.55 -0.39
C VAL A 145 -2.24 -1.95 -1.20
N GLY A 146 -3.00 -2.95 -0.74
CA GLY A 146 -4.24 -3.38 -1.39
C GLY A 146 -5.32 -2.29 -1.38
N GLY A 147 -5.50 -1.60 -0.25
CA GLY A 147 -6.38 -0.44 -0.16
C GLY A 147 -5.92 0.71 -1.08
N GLY A 148 -4.61 0.92 -1.22
CA GLY A 148 -4.03 1.90 -2.13
C GLY A 148 -4.32 1.60 -3.60
N VAL A 149 -4.30 0.33 -4.01
CA VAL A 149 -4.70 -0.09 -5.38
C VAL A 149 -6.17 0.27 -5.63
N LEU A 150 -7.06 -0.02 -4.68
CA LEU A 150 -8.49 0.34 -4.80
C LEU A 150 -8.67 1.86 -4.91
N MET A 151 -7.97 2.62 -4.07
CA MET A 151 -7.99 4.09 -4.13
C MET A 151 -7.48 4.60 -5.48
N ASN A 152 -6.36 4.06 -6.00
CA ASN A 152 -5.84 4.43 -7.32
C ASN A 152 -6.82 4.12 -8.45
N ALA A 153 -7.60 3.04 -8.36
CA ALA A 153 -8.63 2.72 -9.34
C ALA A 153 -9.78 3.75 -9.32
N LEU A 154 -10.21 4.16 -8.13
CA LEU A 154 -11.21 5.22 -7.97
C LEU A 154 -10.70 6.58 -8.46
N ILE A 155 -9.42 6.89 -8.19
CA ILE A 155 -8.74 8.08 -8.71
C ILE A 155 -8.74 8.03 -10.24
N ALA A 156 -8.42 6.89 -10.85
CA ALA A 156 -8.45 6.74 -12.30
C ALA A 156 -9.83 6.97 -12.91
N ALA A 157 -10.88 6.40 -12.31
CA ALA A 157 -12.26 6.63 -12.75
C ALA A 157 -12.64 8.11 -12.66
N SER A 158 -12.29 8.77 -11.54
CA SER A 158 -12.55 10.21 -11.37
C SER A 158 -11.75 11.09 -12.34
N ALA A 159 -10.50 10.71 -12.65
CA ALA A 159 -9.67 11.42 -13.61
C ALA A 159 -10.27 11.30 -15.01
N VAL A 160 -10.70 10.10 -15.44
CA VAL A 160 -11.39 9.91 -16.72
C VAL A 160 -12.67 10.75 -16.79
N LEU A 161 -13.46 10.79 -15.72
CA LEU A 161 -14.67 11.59 -15.64
C LEU A 161 -14.36 13.09 -15.79
N SER A 162 -13.41 13.62 -15.03
CA SER A 162 -12.99 15.03 -15.10
C SER A 162 -12.45 15.42 -16.48
N THR A 163 -11.68 14.53 -17.11
CA THR A 163 -11.13 14.74 -18.46
C THR A 163 -12.23 14.68 -19.52
N ASN A 164 -13.19 13.76 -19.39
CA ASN A 164 -14.33 13.67 -20.30
C ASN A 164 -15.19 14.93 -20.22
N MET A 165 -15.49 15.42 -19.02
CA MET A 165 -16.21 16.68 -18.79
C MET A 165 -15.49 17.89 -19.43
N ALA A 166 -14.17 17.94 -19.34
CA ALA A 166 -13.38 19.05 -19.89
C ALA A 166 -13.23 19.00 -21.42
N ARG A 167 -13.05 17.81 -22.02
CA ARG A 167 -12.82 17.66 -23.47
C ARG A 167 -14.10 17.56 -24.30
N SER A 168 -15.14 16.96 -23.73
CA SER A 168 -16.41 16.69 -24.41
C SER A 168 -17.57 17.20 -23.55
N PRO A 169 -17.68 18.53 -23.34
CA PRO A 169 -18.77 19.09 -22.56
C PRO A 169 -20.11 18.77 -23.25
N PRO A 170 -21.11 18.26 -22.52
CA PRO A 170 -22.44 18.07 -23.09
C PRO A 170 -23.04 19.44 -23.45
N SER A 171 -23.90 19.46 -24.48
CA SER A 171 -24.53 20.71 -24.97
C SER A 171 -25.50 21.37 -23.98
N CYS A 172 -25.79 20.72 -22.84
CA CYS A 172 -26.61 21.28 -21.78
C CYS A 172 -25.79 22.16 -20.83
N ALA A 173 -26.34 23.30 -20.45
CA ALA A 173 -25.77 24.18 -19.43
C ALA A 173 -25.86 23.53 -18.03
N LEU A 174 -24.90 23.82 -17.16
CA LEU A 174 -24.96 23.36 -15.77
C LEU A 174 -26.15 24.03 -15.05
N PRO A 175 -26.85 23.31 -14.16
CA PRO A 175 -27.81 23.94 -13.27
C PRO A 175 -27.10 24.99 -12.39
N VAL A 176 -27.77 26.13 -12.18
CA VAL A 176 -27.21 27.34 -11.54
C VAL A 176 -26.58 27.08 -10.16
N PHE A 177 -27.11 26.10 -9.42
CA PHE A 177 -26.55 25.69 -8.13
C PHE A 177 -25.14 25.11 -8.24
N LEU A 178 -24.87 24.28 -9.26
CA LEU A 178 -23.56 23.64 -9.45
C LEU A 178 -22.50 24.64 -9.90
N VAL A 179 -22.89 25.66 -10.67
CA VAL A 179 -21.99 26.77 -11.07
C VAL A 179 -21.57 27.58 -9.85
N LYS A 180 -22.52 27.97 -8.99
CA LYS A 180 -22.19 28.69 -7.74
C LYS A 180 -21.30 27.86 -6.81
N LEU A 181 -21.52 26.54 -6.78
CA LEU A 181 -20.69 25.63 -5.98
C LEU A 181 -19.26 25.54 -6.52
N SER A 182 -19.08 25.39 -7.83
CA SER A 182 -17.76 25.29 -8.45
C SER A 182 -16.97 26.60 -8.32
N GLU A 183 -17.64 27.75 -8.45
CA GLU A 183 -17.04 29.07 -8.23
C GLU A 183 -16.62 29.27 -6.76
N PHE A 184 -17.46 28.89 -5.80
CA PHE A 184 -17.13 28.96 -4.37
C PHE A 184 -15.90 28.13 -4.02
N VAL A 185 -15.82 26.91 -4.56
CA VAL A 185 -14.68 26.01 -4.39
C VAL A 185 -13.42 26.61 -5.05
N ALA A 186 -13.54 27.18 -6.25
CA ALA A 186 -12.44 27.81 -6.96
C ALA A 186 -11.88 29.06 -6.25
N HIS A 187 -12.72 29.81 -5.52
CA HIS A 187 -12.30 30.98 -4.75
C HIS A 187 -11.59 30.63 -3.43
N ARG A 188 -11.90 29.47 -2.84
CA ARG A 188 -11.33 29.01 -1.56
C ARG A 188 -10.07 28.18 -1.71
N LEU A 189 -9.91 27.47 -2.83
CA LEU A 189 -8.71 26.69 -3.13
C LEU A 189 -7.76 27.48 -4.05
N PRO A 190 -6.49 27.71 -3.65
CA PRO A 190 -5.58 28.54 -4.43
C PRO A 190 -5.37 27.95 -5.83
N CYS A 191 -5.79 28.70 -6.84
CA CYS A 191 -5.57 28.40 -8.24
C CYS A 191 -4.20 28.98 -8.66
N PRO A 192 -3.24 28.17 -9.12
CA PRO A 192 -1.95 28.67 -9.61
C PRO A 192 -2.00 29.30 -11.02
N CYS A 193 -3.20 29.49 -11.61
CA CYS A 193 -3.32 29.95 -12.99
C CYS A 193 -3.85 31.39 -13.03
N PRO A 194 -3.16 32.32 -13.72
CA PRO A 194 -3.71 33.63 -14.01
C PRO A 194 -4.94 33.46 -14.92
N ALA A 195 -6.02 34.18 -14.61
CA ALA A 195 -7.15 34.31 -15.51
C ALA A 195 -6.67 34.98 -16.82
N GLY A 196 -6.55 34.20 -17.89
CA GLY A 196 -6.23 34.70 -19.22
C GLY A 196 -7.31 35.65 -19.69
N ARG A 197 -6.93 36.93 -19.86
CA ARG A 197 -7.78 38.01 -20.37
C ARG A 197 -8.18 37.72 -21.81
N SER A 198 -9.48 37.86 -22.08
CA SER A 198 -10.14 37.66 -23.36
C SER A 198 -9.46 38.42 -24.51
N GLY A 199 -9.07 37.72 -25.57
CA GLY A 199 -8.72 38.31 -26.86
C GLY A 199 -9.97 38.42 -27.73
N ILE A 200 -10.40 39.65 -27.98
CA ILE A 200 -11.45 40.04 -28.93
C ILE A 200 -10.92 39.81 -30.35
N GLY A 201 -11.72 39.15 -31.19
CA GLY A 201 -11.51 38.99 -32.62
C GLY A 201 -12.87 38.70 -33.26
N ASP A 202 -13.38 39.71 -33.95
CA ASP A 202 -14.73 39.78 -34.52
C ASP A 202 -14.88 38.86 -35.74
N ASP A 203 -15.97 38.10 -35.77
CA ASP A 203 -16.67 37.61 -36.96
C ASP A 203 -18.16 37.59 -36.55
N GLU A 204 -19.16 37.85 -37.41
CA GLU A 204 -20.54 38.12 -36.92
C GLU A 204 -21.63 37.14 -37.42
N GLY A 205 -21.30 36.11 -38.20
CA GLY A 205 -22.32 35.18 -38.75
C GLY A 205 -22.44 33.81 -38.06
N GLY A 206 -21.32 33.25 -37.59
CA GLY A 206 -21.23 31.98 -36.85
C GLY A 206 -20.86 32.17 -35.37
N VAL A 207 -20.83 33.42 -34.92
CA VAL A 207 -20.17 33.81 -33.68
C VAL A 207 -21.06 33.76 -32.46
N GLN A 208 -22.39 33.85 -32.59
CA GLN A 208 -23.26 33.57 -31.44
C GLN A 208 -23.20 32.09 -31.01
N ASN A 209 -23.31 31.13 -31.94
CA ASN A 209 -23.20 29.71 -31.61
C ASN A 209 -21.79 29.32 -31.13
N LYS A 210 -20.75 29.88 -31.74
CA LYS A 210 -19.36 29.65 -31.30
C LYS A 210 -19.10 30.28 -29.92
N SER A 211 -19.60 31.48 -29.66
CA SER A 211 -19.49 32.16 -28.37
C SER A 211 -20.26 31.42 -27.27
N PHE A 212 -21.49 30.99 -27.55
CA PHE A 212 -22.31 30.20 -26.61
C PHE A 212 -21.64 28.87 -26.27
N ASN A 213 -21.19 28.10 -27.27
CA ASN A 213 -20.49 26.83 -27.05
C ASN A 213 -19.18 27.03 -26.27
N ASN A 214 -18.45 28.12 -26.54
CA ASN A 214 -17.23 28.46 -25.80
C ASN A 214 -17.53 28.85 -24.34
N ALA A 215 -18.67 29.49 -24.06
CA ALA A 215 -19.10 29.82 -22.71
C ALA A 215 -19.47 28.56 -21.92
N VAL A 216 -20.29 27.67 -22.50
CA VAL A 216 -20.68 26.39 -21.89
C VAL A 216 -19.45 25.52 -21.63
N ALA A 217 -18.52 25.41 -22.58
CA ALA A 217 -17.27 24.67 -22.38
C ALA A 217 -16.43 25.20 -21.21
N ARG A 218 -16.39 26.51 -21.01
CA ARG A 218 -15.66 27.16 -19.91
C ARG A 218 -16.28 26.86 -18.54
N GLU A 219 -17.61 26.79 -18.46
CA GLU A 219 -18.32 26.38 -17.25
C GLU A 219 -18.02 24.93 -16.88
N TRP A 220 -18.10 24.00 -17.85
CA TRP A 220 -17.77 22.59 -17.64
C TRP A 220 -16.30 22.37 -17.24
N TYR A 221 -15.37 23.12 -17.84
CA TYR A 221 -13.96 23.09 -17.44
C TYR A 221 -13.77 23.53 -15.98
N THR A 222 -14.46 24.60 -15.58
CA THR A 222 -14.41 25.12 -14.20
C THR A 222 -15.01 24.11 -13.21
N ALA A 223 -16.11 23.46 -13.59
CA ALA A 223 -16.73 22.39 -12.81
C ALA A 223 -15.81 21.17 -12.67
N ALA A 224 -15.17 20.72 -13.75
CA ALA A 224 -14.21 19.61 -13.73
C ALA A 224 -13.01 19.91 -12.81
N ARG A 225 -12.49 21.14 -12.85
CA ARG A 225 -11.41 21.58 -11.95
C ARG A 225 -11.86 21.61 -10.49
N ALA A 226 -13.06 22.09 -10.20
CA ALA A 226 -13.61 22.09 -8.84
C ALA A 226 -13.79 20.66 -8.32
N LEU A 227 -14.29 19.74 -9.16
CA LEU A 227 -14.42 18.32 -8.86
C LEU A 227 -13.06 17.70 -8.49
N ASP A 228 -12.02 17.92 -9.30
CA ASP A 228 -10.66 17.42 -9.04
C ASP A 228 -10.14 17.89 -7.66
N ARG A 229 -10.40 19.14 -7.27
CA ARG A 229 -9.93 19.68 -5.98
C ARG A 229 -10.68 19.11 -4.78
N VAL A 230 -12.00 18.99 -4.89
CA VAL A 230 -12.82 18.37 -3.84
C VAL A 230 -12.43 16.90 -3.66
N LEU A 231 -12.34 16.15 -4.77
CA LEU A 231 -11.93 14.75 -4.73
C LEU A 231 -10.49 14.60 -4.22
N GLY A 232 -9.57 15.49 -4.59
CA GLY A 232 -8.21 15.48 -4.07
C GLY A 232 -8.15 15.59 -2.54
N LEU A 233 -8.97 16.44 -1.92
CA LEU A 233 -9.07 16.52 -0.46
C LEU A 233 -9.66 15.25 0.16
N VAL A 234 -10.73 14.71 -0.45
CA VAL A 234 -11.38 13.46 0.01
C VAL A 234 -10.40 12.29 -0.05
N PHE A 235 -9.68 12.11 -1.17
CA PHE A 235 -8.69 11.05 -1.32
C PHE A 235 -7.47 11.26 -0.43
N THR A 236 -7.05 12.50 -0.17
CA THR A 236 -5.99 12.78 0.81
C THR A 236 -6.40 12.32 2.20
N ALA A 237 -7.61 12.68 2.64
CA ALA A 237 -8.14 12.23 3.93
C ALA A 237 -8.27 10.69 3.98
N ALA A 238 -8.74 10.07 2.90
CA ALA A 238 -8.88 8.62 2.80
C ALA A 238 -7.51 7.90 2.88
N TYR A 239 -6.46 8.43 2.24
CA TYR A 239 -5.10 7.90 2.37
C TYR A 239 -4.54 8.03 3.78
N VAL A 240 -4.82 9.15 4.47
CA VAL A 240 -4.42 9.32 5.88
C VAL A 240 -5.12 8.28 6.75
N VAL A 241 -6.43 8.07 6.59
CA VAL A 241 -7.19 7.05 7.33
C VAL A 241 -6.67 5.64 7.06
N LEU A 242 -6.30 5.33 5.82
CA LEU A 242 -5.75 4.03 5.45
C LEU A 242 -4.37 3.75 6.09
N CYS A 243 -3.59 4.81 6.36
CA CYS A 243 -2.27 4.70 6.98
C CYS A 243 -2.30 4.65 8.52
N LEU A 244 -3.43 4.94 9.17
CA LEU A 244 -3.62 4.84 10.62
C LEU A 244 -3.98 3.40 11.03
#